data_AF-B6C728-F1
#
_entry.id   AF-B6C728-F1
#
_cell.length_a   1.000
_cell.length_b   1.000
_cell.length_c   1.000
_cell.angle_alpha   90.00
_cell.angle_beta   90.00
_cell.angle_gamma   90.00
#
_symmetry.space_group_name_H-M   'P 1'
#
loop_
_entity.id
_entity.type
_entity.pdbx_description
1 polymer ?
#
loop_
_entity_poly.entity_id
_entity_poly.type
_entity_poly.pdbx_seq_one_letter_code
_entity_poly.pdbx_strand_id
1 'polypeptide(L)'
;LHKIGELDDHLMPVGKETVKYEEELDLHDEEETSVPGRPGSTKRRQCYPKAIPECLRGCYPVPEQPCYLYVIGMVLTTPLPDELNFRRRKLYPPEDTTRCFGILTAKPIPRIPHFPVYTRSGEVTISIELQKSGFTLRAEQLELITRLHQYIFSHILRLEKPALEFKPVEADSAYCVLPLNFVE
;
A
#
# COMPACT_ATOMS: atom_id res chain seq x y z
N LEU A 1 7.69 -7.50 -38.89
CA LEU A 1 7.06 -8.58 -38.11
C LEU A 1 7.70 -9.93 -38.42
N HIS A 2 7.35 -10.67 -39.50
CA HIS A 2 8.02 -11.95 -39.82
C HIS A 2 9.54 -11.85 -40.02
N LYS A 3 10.02 -10.91 -40.86
CA LYS A 3 11.47 -10.64 -41.04
C LYS A 3 12.20 -10.19 -39.77
N ILE A 4 11.47 -9.77 -38.74
CA ILE A 4 12.00 -9.27 -37.47
C ILE A 4 11.79 -10.33 -36.36
N GLY A 5 11.26 -11.52 -36.69
CA GLY A 5 11.11 -12.64 -35.77
C GLY A 5 9.89 -12.58 -34.85
N GLU A 6 8.94 -11.67 -35.09
CA GLU A 6 7.69 -11.56 -34.32
C GLU A 6 6.56 -12.46 -34.82
N LEU A 7 6.70 -13.01 -36.04
CA LEU A 7 5.78 -14.00 -36.59
C LEU A 7 6.58 -15.22 -37.05
N ASP A 8 6.01 -16.41 -36.92
CA ASP A 8 6.57 -17.64 -37.46
C ASP A 8 6.35 -17.73 -38.98
N ASP A 9 6.90 -18.77 -39.61
CA ASP A 9 6.77 -19.01 -41.06
C ASP A 9 5.32 -19.26 -41.53
N HIS A 10 4.39 -19.43 -40.59
CA HIS A 10 2.96 -19.53 -40.85
C HIS A 10 2.22 -18.23 -40.52
N LEU A 11 2.95 -17.12 -40.31
CA LEU A 11 2.45 -15.78 -39.97
C LEU A 11 1.67 -15.74 -38.64
N MET A 12 1.91 -16.70 -37.74
CA MET A 12 1.33 -16.72 -36.41
C MET A 12 2.22 -15.96 -35.43
N PRO A 13 1.65 -15.27 -34.43
CA PRO A 13 2.43 -14.64 -33.36
C PRO A 13 3.30 -15.69 -32.67
N VAL A 14 4.61 -15.46 -32.64
CA VAL A 14 5.49 -16.43 -31.97
C VAL A 14 5.27 -16.32 -30.47
N GLY A 15 5.00 -17.45 -29.83
CA GLY A 15 4.65 -17.52 -28.41
C GLY A 15 5.79 -17.06 -27.50
N LYS A 16 5.50 -17.00 -26.20
CA LYS A 16 6.43 -16.54 -25.14
C LYS A 16 7.74 -17.33 -25.07
N GLU A 17 7.83 -18.50 -25.72
CA GLU A 17 9.01 -19.37 -25.75
C GLU A 17 10.08 -18.95 -26.78
N THR A 18 9.73 -18.05 -27.72
CA THR A 18 10.57 -17.68 -28.88
C THR A 18 10.96 -16.20 -28.91
N VAL A 19 10.45 -15.40 -27.98
CA VAL A 19 10.77 -13.97 -27.87
C VAL A 19 12.21 -13.82 -27.36
N LYS A 20 13.18 -13.75 -28.29
CA LYS A 20 14.60 -13.45 -27.99
C LYS A 20 14.85 -12.01 -27.54
N TYR A 21 13.84 -11.15 -27.59
CA TYR A 21 13.94 -9.72 -27.24
C TYR A 21 14.00 -9.44 -25.74
N GLU A 22 13.84 -10.45 -24.87
CA GLU A 22 13.89 -10.21 -23.42
C GLU A 22 15.32 -9.97 -22.91
N GLU A 23 16.35 -10.54 -23.55
CA GLU A 23 17.76 -10.35 -23.14
C GLU A 23 18.27 -8.92 -23.39
N GLU A 24 17.71 -8.18 -24.35
CA GLU A 24 18.11 -6.79 -24.65
C GLU A 24 17.43 -5.74 -23.76
N LEU A 25 16.35 -6.10 -23.06
CA LEU A 25 15.59 -5.19 -22.18
C LEU A 25 16.07 -5.22 -20.72
N ASP A 26 16.74 -6.29 -20.29
CA ASP A 26 17.32 -6.41 -18.96
C ASP A 26 18.67 -5.66 -18.89
N LEU A 27 18.61 -4.32 -18.89
CA LEU A 27 19.76 -3.41 -18.70
C LEU A 27 20.38 -3.44 -17.29
N HIS A 28 19.96 -4.36 -16.44
CA HIS A 28 20.49 -4.51 -15.09
C HIS A 28 21.55 -5.61 -15.10
N ASP A 29 22.81 -5.24 -14.83
CA ASP A 29 23.92 -6.17 -14.64
C ASP A 29 23.46 -7.36 -13.79
N GLU A 30 23.44 -8.55 -14.38
CA GLU A 30 23.09 -9.77 -13.67
C GLU A 30 24.10 -10.00 -12.54
N GLU A 31 23.65 -10.01 -11.29
CA GLU A 31 24.44 -10.67 -10.25
C GLU A 31 24.53 -12.16 -10.60
N GLU A 32 25.75 -12.66 -10.85
CA GLU A 32 26.03 -14.08 -11.01
C GLU A 32 25.57 -14.82 -9.75
N THR A 33 24.48 -15.58 -9.86
CA THR A 33 24.01 -16.45 -8.77
C THR A 33 23.98 -17.89 -9.24
N SER A 34 24.36 -18.81 -8.35
CA SER A 34 24.33 -20.27 -8.58
C SER A 34 22.92 -20.87 -8.66
N VAL A 35 21.87 -20.06 -8.47
CA VAL A 35 20.47 -20.50 -8.48
C VAL A 35 19.94 -20.53 -9.92
N PRO A 36 19.55 -21.71 -10.45
CA PRO A 36 19.06 -21.81 -11.82
C PRO A 36 17.67 -21.17 -11.96
N GLY A 37 17.46 -20.46 -13.07
CA GLY A 37 16.19 -19.84 -13.44
C GLY A 37 16.31 -18.35 -13.74
N ARG A 38 15.34 -17.80 -14.46
CA ARG A 38 15.29 -16.37 -14.80
C ARG A 38 15.13 -15.53 -13.52
N PRO A 39 15.89 -14.44 -13.35
CA PRO A 39 15.69 -13.51 -12.24
C PRO A 39 14.23 -13.03 -12.16
N GLY A 40 13.71 -12.88 -10.95
CA GLY A 40 12.31 -12.50 -10.72
C GLY A 40 11.29 -13.63 -10.89
N SER A 41 11.71 -14.83 -11.33
CA SER A 41 10.82 -16.00 -11.40
C SER A 41 10.56 -16.62 -10.02
N THR A 42 9.56 -17.50 -9.93
CA THR A 42 9.30 -18.29 -8.70
C THR A 42 10.53 -19.09 -8.25
N LYS A 43 11.36 -19.54 -9.20
CA LYS A 43 12.59 -20.32 -8.93
C LYS A 43 13.77 -19.44 -8.51
N ARG A 44 13.84 -18.19 -8.99
CA ARG A 44 14.89 -17.21 -8.66
C ARG A 44 14.24 -15.87 -8.32
N ARG A 45 13.72 -15.76 -7.09
CA ARG A 45 13.12 -14.53 -6.57
C ARG A 45 14.20 -13.47 -6.37
N GLN A 46 14.01 -12.30 -6.98
CA GLN A 46 14.81 -11.12 -6.65
C GLN A 46 14.20 -10.43 -5.43
N CYS A 47 15.01 -10.25 -4.38
CA CYS A 47 14.62 -9.51 -3.19
C CYS A 47 15.33 -8.16 -3.22
N TYR A 48 14.55 -7.08 -3.19
CA TYR A 48 15.09 -5.72 -3.08
C TYR A 48 14.77 -5.16 -1.70
N PRO A 49 15.72 -4.45 -1.04
CA PRO A 49 15.42 -3.75 0.19
C PRO A 49 14.40 -2.65 -0.10
N LYS A 50 13.27 -2.66 0.62
CA LYS A 50 12.28 -1.60 0.50
C LYS A 50 12.75 -0.39 1.31
N ALA A 51 13.04 0.71 0.63
CA ALA A 51 13.35 1.96 1.30
C ALA A 51 12.08 2.57 1.90
N ILE A 52 12.20 3.09 3.13
CA ILE A 52 11.14 3.83 3.81
C ILE A 52 11.38 5.32 3.56
N PRO A 53 10.34 6.09 3.15
CA PRO A 53 10.47 7.52 2.95
C PRO A 53 10.95 8.23 4.21
N GLU A 54 11.85 9.19 4.06
CA GLU A 54 12.44 9.91 5.20
C GLU A 54 11.39 10.67 6.03
N CYS A 55 10.31 11.13 5.40
CA CYS A 55 9.18 11.77 6.09
C CYS A 55 8.40 10.81 7.01
N LEU A 56 8.52 9.50 6.79
CA LEU A 56 7.86 8.46 7.59
C LEU A 56 8.81 7.75 8.56
N ARG A 57 10.10 8.07 8.52
CA ARG A 57 11.09 7.54 9.46
C ARG A 57 11.07 8.29 10.78
N GLY A 58 11.02 7.57 11.89
CA GLY A 58 11.12 8.14 13.23
C GLY A 58 10.09 9.25 13.49
N CYS A 59 8.88 9.10 12.93
CA CYS A 59 7.77 10.04 13.11
C CYS A 59 6.76 9.58 14.17
N TYR A 60 7.16 8.70 15.10
CA TYR A 60 6.22 8.15 16.09
C TYR A 60 5.78 9.26 17.03
N PRO A 61 4.47 9.45 17.26
CA PRO A 61 4.00 10.46 18.20
C PRO A 61 4.57 10.26 19.60
N VAL A 62 5.21 11.29 20.15
CA VAL A 62 5.76 11.31 21.51
C VAL A 62 4.84 12.13 22.41
N PRO A 63 4.64 11.74 23.69
CA PRO A 63 3.84 12.53 24.62
C PRO A 63 4.30 13.99 24.68
N GLU A 64 3.33 14.90 24.76
CA GLU A 64 3.58 16.35 24.90
C GLU A 64 4.34 17.01 23.73
N GLN A 65 4.59 16.28 22.64
CA GLN A 65 5.16 16.82 21.41
C GLN A 65 4.09 17.14 20.37
N PRO A 66 4.33 18.12 19.47
CA PRO A 66 3.38 18.47 18.43
C PRO A 66 3.18 17.31 17.45
N CYS A 67 1.92 17.01 17.17
CA CYS A 67 1.49 15.96 16.26
C CYS A 67 0.73 16.54 15.06
N TYR A 68 0.71 15.76 13.99
CA TYR A 68 -0.03 16.01 12.75
C TYR A 68 -1.03 14.88 12.55
N LEU A 69 -2.28 15.25 12.30
CA LEU A 69 -3.38 14.34 12.02
C LEU A 69 -3.82 14.52 10.58
N TYR A 70 -3.69 13.45 9.81
CA TYR A 70 -4.16 13.35 8.44
C TYR A 70 -5.40 12.47 8.36
N VAL A 71 -6.33 12.79 7.47
CA VAL A 71 -7.49 11.97 7.12
C VAL A 71 -7.16 11.19 5.86
N ILE A 72 -7.50 9.90 5.85
CA ILE A 72 -7.50 9.07 4.64
C ILE A 72 -8.91 9.17 4.05
N GLY A 73 -9.08 10.10 3.12
CA GLY A 73 -10.32 10.25 2.37
C GLY A 73 -10.50 9.08 1.42
N MET A 74 -11.69 8.51 1.39
CA MET A 74 -12.06 7.41 0.49
C MET A 74 -13.37 7.78 -0.18
N VAL A 75 -13.35 7.86 -1.51
CA VAL A 75 -14.55 8.18 -2.31
C VAL A 75 -14.67 7.16 -3.44
N LEU A 76 -15.83 6.50 -3.55
CA LEU A 76 -16.09 5.56 -4.64
C LEU A 76 -16.33 6.31 -5.95
N THR A 77 -15.28 6.47 -6.76
CA THR A 77 -15.34 7.25 -8.02
C THR A 77 -15.89 6.46 -9.18
N THR A 78 -15.65 5.14 -9.25
CA THR A 78 -16.20 4.30 -10.32
C THR A 78 -16.74 3.00 -9.72
N PRO A 79 -18.06 2.92 -9.50
CA PRO A 79 -18.70 1.70 -9.02
C PRO A 79 -18.45 0.51 -9.95
N LEU A 80 -18.32 -0.69 -9.38
CA LEU A 80 -18.09 -1.91 -10.15
C LEU A 80 -19.32 -2.21 -11.04
N PRO A 81 -19.17 -2.28 -12.37
CA PRO A 81 -20.28 -2.62 -13.27
C PRO A 81 -20.87 -4.00 -12.97
N ASP A 82 -22.18 -4.16 -13.16
CA ASP A 82 -22.87 -5.41 -12.87
C ASP A 82 -22.36 -6.59 -13.70
N GLU A 83 -21.93 -6.33 -14.94
CA GLU A 83 -21.32 -7.31 -15.84
C GLU A 83 -20.02 -7.91 -15.26
N LEU A 84 -19.26 -7.12 -14.51
CA LEU A 84 -18.04 -7.54 -13.82
C LEU A 84 -18.31 -8.01 -12.38
N ASN A 85 -19.54 -7.83 -11.88
CA ASN A 85 -19.98 -8.24 -10.55
C ASN A 85 -20.51 -9.68 -10.54
N PHE A 86 -19.70 -10.63 -11.00
CA PHE A 86 -20.06 -12.06 -11.03
C PHE A 86 -20.49 -12.61 -9.65
N ARG A 87 -20.06 -11.97 -8.56
CA ARG A 87 -20.40 -12.36 -7.19
C ARG A 87 -21.64 -11.66 -6.62
N ARG A 88 -22.34 -10.83 -7.41
CA ARG A 88 -23.55 -10.09 -7.03
C ARG A 88 -23.40 -9.37 -5.69
N ARG A 89 -22.25 -8.72 -5.50
CA ARG A 89 -21.96 -7.98 -4.26
C ARG A 89 -22.80 -6.71 -4.24
N LYS A 90 -23.37 -6.39 -3.07
CA LYS A 90 -23.87 -5.04 -2.81
C LYS A 90 -22.67 -4.09 -2.77
N LEU A 91 -22.77 -2.98 -3.50
CA LEU A 91 -21.74 -1.95 -3.50
C LEU A 91 -21.95 -1.06 -2.28
N TYR A 92 -20.86 -0.77 -1.56
CA TYR A 92 -20.88 0.04 -0.35
C TYR A 92 -19.87 1.18 -0.56
N PRO A 93 -20.34 2.38 -0.91
CA PRO A 93 -19.50 3.58 -0.90
C PRO A 93 -18.95 3.83 0.52
N PRO A 94 -17.63 4.01 0.68
CA PRO A 94 -17.04 4.33 1.99
C PRO A 94 -17.54 5.66 2.58
N GLU A 95 -17.88 6.63 1.72
CA GLU A 95 -18.37 7.95 2.09
C GLU A 95 -19.77 7.96 2.73
N ASP A 96 -20.53 6.86 2.64
CA ASP A 96 -21.86 6.72 3.27
C ASP A 96 -21.78 6.69 4.81
N THR A 97 -20.59 6.54 5.38
CA THR A 97 -20.38 6.50 6.83
C THR A 97 -19.50 7.64 7.31
N THR A 98 -19.84 8.22 8.47
CA THR A 98 -19.08 9.32 9.10
C THR A 98 -17.72 8.89 9.65
N ARG A 99 -17.45 7.59 9.69
CA ARG A 99 -16.24 7.01 10.27
C ARG A 99 -15.24 6.67 9.18
N CYS A 100 -14.06 7.25 9.27
CA CYS A 100 -12.95 6.99 8.35
C CYS A 100 -11.69 6.62 9.13
N PHE A 101 -10.58 6.45 8.42
CA PHE A 101 -9.26 6.28 9.02
C PHE A 101 -8.44 7.56 8.91
N GLY A 102 -7.53 7.74 9.84
CA GLY A 102 -6.54 8.80 9.84
C GLY A 102 -5.15 8.28 10.16
N ILE A 103 -4.16 9.12 9.87
CA ILE A 103 -2.75 8.91 10.14
C ILE A 103 -2.30 9.96 11.13
N LEU A 104 -1.76 9.52 12.26
CA LEU A 104 -1.13 10.36 13.27
C LEU A 104 0.39 10.21 13.19
N THR A 105 1.07 11.35 13.06
CA THR A 105 2.51 11.43 12.85
C THR A 105 3.11 12.60 13.61
N ALA A 106 4.40 12.52 13.97
CA ALA A 106 5.16 13.62 14.54
C ALA A 106 5.83 14.52 13.48
N LYS A 107 5.89 14.06 12.22
CA LYS A 107 6.48 14.79 11.09
C LYS A 107 5.43 15.07 10.01
N PRO A 108 5.50 16.21 9.32
CA PRO A 108 4.59 16.48 8.22
C PRO A 108 4.86 15.54 7.04
N ILE A 109 3.78 14.98 6.49
CA ILE A 109 3.79 14.25 5.23
C ILE A 109 3.68 15.28 4.09
N PRO A 110 4.54 15.21 3.05
CA PRO A 110 4.42 16.03 1.85
C PRO A 110 3.05 15.87 1.17
N ARG A 111 2.67 16.79 0.30
CA ARG A 111 1.42 16.63 -0.49
C ARG A 111 1.57 15.43 -1.41
N ILE A 112 0.70 14.44 -1.22
CA ILE A 112 0.63 13.23 -2.04
C ILE A 112 -0.55 13.40 -3.01
N PRO A 113 -0.38 13.14 -4.31
CA PRO A 113 -1.49 13.18 -5.27
C PRO A 113 -2.52 12.10 -4.93
N HIS A 114 -3.76 12.31 -5.34
CA HIS A 114 -4.78 11.29 -5.19
C HIS A 114 -4.42 10.08 -6.05
N PHE A 115 -4.72 8.89 -5.55
CA PHE A 115 -4.45 7.65 -6.26
C PHE A 115 -5.62 6.68 -6.17
N PRO A 116 -5.87 5.89 -7.22
CA PRO A 116 -6.96 4.93 -7.23
C PRO A 116 -6.57 3.65 -6.48
N VAL A 117 -7.54 3.08 -5.76
CA VAL A 117 -7.49 1.73 -5.22
C VAL A 117 -8.70 0.94 -5.69
N TYR A 118 -8.47 -0.31 -6.11
CA TYR A 118 -9.54 -1.15 -6.65
C TYR A 118 -10.10 -2.06 -5.55
N THR A 119 -11.32 -1.75 -5.11
CA THR A 119 -12.02 -2.46 -4.05
C THR A 119 -13.06 -3.43 -4.62
N ARG A 120 -13.77 -4.14 -3.73
CA ARG A 120 -14.92 -4.97 -4.13
C ARG A 120 -16.10 -4.17 -4.65
N SER A 121 -16.17 -2.87 -4.34
CA SER A 121 -17.26 -1.98 -4.75
C SER A 121 -16.92 -1.18 -6.01
N GLY A 122 -15.66 -1.21 -6.47
CA GLY A 122 -15.20 -0.47 -7.63
C GLY A 122 -13.90 0.28 -7.35
N GLU A 123 -13.57 1.23 -8.22
CA GLU A 123 -12.46 2.17 -8.03
C GLU A 123 -12.81 3.19 -6.96
N VAL A 124 -11.96 3.26 -5.93
CA VAL A 124 -12.03 4.23 -4.84
C VAL A 124 -10.82 5.14 -4.97
N THR A 125 -11.06 6.45 -5.02
CA THR A 125 -9.99 7.45 -4.98
C THR A 125 -9.60 7.73 -3.54
N ILE A 126 -8.30 7.65 -3.25
CA ILE A 126 -7.72 7.96 -1.94
C ILE A 126 -7.15 9.38 -1.94
N SER A 127 -7.53 10.18 -0.94
CA SER A 127 -6.88 11.45 -0.61
C SER A 127 -6.24 11.38 0.77
N ILE A 128 -5.12 12.09 0.95
CA ILE A 128 -4.44 12.23 2.25
C ILE A 128 -4.40 13.71 2.58
N GLU A 129 -5.25 14.13 3.51
CA GLU A 129 -5.49 15.55 3.82
C GLU A 129 -5.11 15.87 5.26
N LEU A 130 -4.39 16.97 5.47
CA LEU A 130 -4.04 17.41 6.82
C LEU A 130 -5.26 18.04 7.50
N GLN A 131 -5.77 17.41 8.55
CA GLN A 131 -6.93 17.88 9.30
C GLN A 131 -6.54 18.78 10.47
N LYS A 132 -5.48 18.41 11.20
CA LYS A 132 -5.02 19.16 12.38
C LYS A 132 -3.51 19.04 12.52
N SER A 133 -2.85 20.12 12.92
CA SER A 133 -1.41 20.14 13.20
C SER A 133 -1.10 20.90 14.48
N GLY A 134 0.07 20.63 15.07
CA GLY A 134 0.60 21.39 16.21
C GLY A 134 -0.11 21.13 17.54
N PHE A 135 -0.90 20.06 17.65
CA PHE A 135 -1.55 19.68 18.90
C PHE A 135 -0.71 18.63 19.64
N THR A 136 -0.84 18.58 20.96
CA THR A 136 -0.14 17.59 21.79
C THR A 136 -1.12 16.54 22.31
N LEU A 137 -0.60 15.36 22.63
CA LEU A 137 -1.35 14.27 23.22
C LEU A 137 -0.71 13.83 24.53
N ARG A 138 -1.54 13.40 25.48
CA ARG A 138 -1.05 12.82 26.74
C ARG A 138 -0.57 11.40 26.52
N ALA A 139 0.30 10.92 27.42
CA ALA A 139 0.80 9.54 27.38
C ALA A 139 -0.33 8.50 27.34
N GLU A 140 -1.37 8.67 28.16
CA GLU A 140 -2.53 7.76 28.21
C GLU A 140 -3.28 7.67 26.88
N GLN A 141 -3.42 8.80 26.17
CA GLN A 141 -4.07 8.86 24.87
C GLN A 141 -3.24 8.15 23.80
N LEU A 142 -1.93 8.36 23.82
CA LEU A 142 -1.00 7.71 22.90
C LEU A 142 -0.91 6.21 23.14
N GLU A 143 -0.96 5.75 24.39
CA GLU A 143 -1.02 4.34 24.72
C GLU A 143 -2.30 3.71 24.14
N LEU A 144 -3.45 4.35 24.33
CA LEU A 144 -4.71 3.88 23.76
C LEU A 144 -4.66 3.78 22.23
N ILE A 145 -4.12 4.81 21.57
CA ILE A 145 -3.93 4.83 20.11
C ILE A 145 -2.99 3.71 19.66
N THR A 146 -1.88 3.50 20.37
CA THR A 146 -0.90 2.44 20.08
C THR A 146 -1.53 1.06 20.16
N ARG A 147 -2.29 0.79 21.23
CA ARG A 147 -2.98 -0.51 21.40
C ARG A 147 -4.02 -0.74 20.31
N LEU A 148 -4.79 0.30 19.96
CA LEU A 148 -5.79 0.20 18.90
C LEU A 148 -5.13 -0.05 17.54
N HIS A 149 -4.04 0.66 17.25
CA HIS A 149 -3.24 0.47 16.06
C HIS A 149 -2.76 -0.98 15.94
N GLN A 150 -2.12 -1.50 17.00
CA GLN A 150 -1.71 -2.91 17.07
C GLN A 150 -2.90 -3.85 16.82
N TYR A 151 -4.02 -3.64 17.52
CA TYR A 151 -5.21 -4.48 17.42
C TYR A 151 -5.77 -4.55 15.98
N ILE A 152 -5.76 -3.44 15.23
CA ILE A 152 -6.19 -3.43 13.82
C ILE A 152 -5.32 -4.37 12.98
N PHE A 153 -3.99 -4.29 13.09
CA PHE A 153 -3.10 -5.07 12.22
C PHE A 153 -2.94 -6.53 12.68
N SER A 154 -2.99 -6.79 13.99
CA SER A 154 -2.82 -8.13 14.55
C SER A 154 -4.13 -8.93 14.61
N HIS A 155 -5.23 -8.35 15.12
CA HIS A 155 -6.46 -9.11 15.38
C HIS A 155 -7.48 -8.99 14.25
N ILE A 156 -7.63 -7.80 13.66
CA ILE A 156 -8.60 -7.56 12.58
C ILE A 156 -8.03 -8.04 11.25
N LEU A 157 -6.85 -7.55 10.86
CA LEU A 157 -6.22 -7.90 9.59
C LEU A 157 -5.41 -9.21 9.65
N ARG A 158 -5.05 -9.69 10.85
CA ARG A 158 -4.31 -10.94 11.07
C ARG A 158 -3.03 -11.03 10.26
N LEU A 159 -2.28 -9.92 10.25
CA LEU A 159 -1.01 -9.81 9.52
C LEU A 159 0.17 -10.32 10.32
N GLU A 160 0.05 -10.40 11.65
CA GLU A 160 1.05 -11.05 12.49
C GLU A 160 1.17 -12.53 12.11
N LYS A 161 2.42 -12.96 11.92
CA LYS A 161 2.79 -14.35 11.65
C LYS A 161 3.85 -14.75 12.67
N PRO A 162 4.05 -16.05 12.93
CA PRO A 162 5.09 -16.49 13.87
C PRO A 162 6.50 -15.97 13.56
N ALA A 163 6.78 -15.62 12.30
CA ALA A 163 8.04 -15.03 11.85
C ALA A 163 7.96 -13.52 11.54
N LEU A 164 6.83 -12.87 11.82
CA LEU A 164 6.59 -11.45 11.55
C LEU A 164 5.79 -10.84 12.71
N GLU A 165 6.51 -10.30 13.68
CA GLU A 165 5.94 -9.60 14.82
C GLU A 165 5.64 -8.15 14.46
N PHE A 166 4.45 -7.64 14.84
CA PHE A 166 4.06 -6.27 14.57
C PHE A 166 4.38 -5.37 15.77
N LYS A 167 5.54 -4.69 15.70
CA LYS A 167 5.99 -3.77 16.74
C LYS A 167 6.02 -2.32 16.25
N PRO A 168 4.93 -1.54 16.40
CA PRO A 168 4.85 -0.20 15.84
C PRO A 168 5.83 0.81 16.48
N VAL A 169 6.25 0.60 17.73
CA VAL A 169 7.20 1.47 18.43
C VAL A 169 8.64 1.24 17.96
N GLU A 170 8.98 0.01 17.57
CA GLU A 170 10.31 -0.37 17.06
C GLU A 170 10.41 -0.27 15.53
N ALA A 171 9.29 -0.04 14.84
CA ALA A 171 9.24 -0.01 13.38
C ALA A 171 9.92 1.24 12.81
N ASP A 172 10.70 1.03 11.74
CA ASP A 172 11.32 2.13 10.98
C ASP A 172 10.28 3.12 10.45
N SER A 173 9.11 2.62 10.03
CA SER A 173 7.93 3.42 9.72
C SER A 173 7.16 3.69 11.02
N ALA A 174 7.23 4.92 11.50
CA ALA A 174 6.85 5.20 12.87
C ALA A 174 5.60 6.08 12.90
N TYR A 175 4.44 5.58 12.47
CA TYR A 175 3.18 6.34 12.51
C TYR A 175 2.03 5.48 13.01
N CYS A 176 0.98 6.13 13.51
CA CYS A 176 -0.20 5.45 14.04
C CYS A 176 -1.39 5.64 13.11
N VAL A 177 -2.03 4.53 12.74
CA VAL A 177 -3.34 4.53 12.09
C VAL A 177 -4.42 4.45 13.16
N LEU A 178 -5.41 5.34 13.08
CA LEU A 178 -6.53 5.39 14.02
C LEU A 178 -7.85 5.73 13.31
N PRO A 179 -9.00 5.29 13.85
CA PRO A 179 -10.29 5.66 13.30
C PRO A 179 -10.64 7.10 13.70
N LEU A 180 -11.21 7.83 12.75
CA LEU A 180 -11.75 9.17 12.94
C LEU A 180 -13.26 9.10 12.73
N ASN A 181 -14.01 9.87 13.51
CA ASN A 181 -15.44 10.02 13.32
C ASN A 181 -15.78 11.50 13.23
N PHE A 182 -16.40 11.90 12.14
CA PHE A 182 -16.97 13.24 12.04
C PHE A 182 -18.22 13.29 12.92
N VAL A 183 -18.25 14.27 13.82
CA VAL A 183 -19.44 14.60 14.61
C VAL A 183 -20.02 15.83 13.93
N GLU A 184 -21.21 15.69 13.34
CA GLU A 184 -22.02 16.82 12.88
C GLU A 184 -22.50 17.68 14.05
#